data_AF-A0A3S9MX16-F1
#
_entry.id   AF-A0A3S9MX16-F1
#
_cell.length_a   1.000
_cell.length_b   1.000
_cell.length_c   1.000
_cell.angle_alpha   90.00
_cell.angle_beta   90.00
_cell.angle_gamma   90.00
#
_symmetry.space_group_name_H-M   'P 1'
#
loop_
_entity.id
_entity.type
_entity.pdbx_description
1 polymer ?
#
loop_
_entity_poly.entity_id
_entity_poly.type
_entity_poly.pdbx_seq_one_letter_code
_entity_poly.pdbx_strand_id
1 'polypeptide(L)' 'MNENNKQLFNGILIIVGGALLIYTLTVTTASIYTQILGIIFLMVGAYRASKHWSIHKNDHLDE' A
#
# COMPACT_ATOMS: atom_id res chain seq x y z
N MET A 1 -9.82 -15.06 0.13
CA MET A 1 -9.45 -14.25 1.31
C MET A 1 -10.68 -13.50 1.79
N ASN A 2 -10.98 -13.50 3.08
CA ASN A 2 -12.04 -12.65 3.64
C ASN A 2 -11.65 -11.15 3.56
N GLU A 3 -12.59 -10.24 3.77
CA GLU A 3 -12.38 -8.79 3.64
C GLU A 3 -11.33 -8.24 4.62
N ASN A 4 -11.32 -8.72 5.88
CA ASN A 4 -10.30 -8.33 6.87
C ASN A 4 -8.87 -8.67 6.39
N ASN A 5 -8.69 -9.87 5.84
CA ASN A 5 -7.40 -10.29 5.29
C ASN A 5 -7.02 -9.41 4.08
N LYS A 6 -7.98 -9.00 3.25
CA LYS A 6 -7.71 -8.10 2.10
C LYS A 6 -7.27 -6.72 2.56
N GLN A 7 -7.90 -6.14 3.58
CA GLN A 7 -7.48 -4.86 4.17
C GLN A 7 -6.07 -4.96 4.77
N LEU A 8 -5.80 -6.00 5.56
CA LEU A 8 -4.48 -6.24 6.15
C LEU A 8 -3.39 -6.35 5.08
N PHE A 9 -3.65 -7.10 4.01
CA PHE A 9 -2.73 -7.23 2.89
C PHE A 9 -2.46 -5.89 2.18
N ASN A 10 -3.49 -5.06 2.00
CA ASN A 10 -3.32 -3.72 1.41
C ASN A 10 -2.42 -2.84 2.29
N GLY A 11 -2.58 -2.91 3.61
CA GLY A 11 -1.71 -2.19 4.57
C GLY A 11 -0.26 -2.67 4.51
N ILE A 12 -0.02 -3.99 4.44
CA ILE A 12 1.33 -4.56 4.31
C ILE A 12 2.03 -4.06 3.04
N LEU A 13 1.33 -4.00 1.90
CA LEU A 13 1.87 -3.44 0.66
C LEU A 13 2.36 -2.00 0.83
N ILE A 14 1.59 -1.16 1.52
CA ILE A 14 1.96 0.23 1.80
C ILE A 14 3.20 0.30 2.70
N ILE A 15 3.22 -0.49 3.78
CA ILE A 15 4.35 -0.53 4.72
C ILE A 15 5.63 -0.98 4.02
N VAL A 16 5.55 -2.05 3.22
CA VAL A 16 6.70 -2.57 2.46
C VAL A 16 7.18 -1.55 1.42
N GLY A 17 6.27 -0.94 0.66
CA GLY A 17 6.62 0.11 -0.30
C GLY A 17 7.29 1.31 0.37
N GLY A 18 6.74 1.78 1.49
CA GLY A 18 7.33 2.87 2.28
C GLY A 18 8.71 2.52 2.82
N ALA A 19 8.90 1.31 3.36
CA ALA A 19 10.20 0.85 3.84
C ALA A 19 11.24 0.79 2.72
N LEU A 20 10.88 0.30 1.53
CA LEU A 20 11.76 0.28 0.36
C LEU A 20 12.17 1.70 -0.07
N LEU A 21 11.24 2.66 -0.06
CA LEU A 21 11.58 4.05 -0.36
C LEU A 21 12.52 4.65 0.68
N ILE A 22 12.23 4.48 1.97
CA ILE A 22 13.12 4.94 3.06
C ILE A 22 14.51 4.34 2.89
N TYR A 23 14.62 3.05 2.58
CA TYR A 23 15.90 2.40 2.30
C TYR A 23 16.63 3.07 1.13
N THR A 24 15.94 3.32 0.00
CA THR A 24 16.58 3.96 -1.17
C THR A 24 16.99 5.41 -0.92
N LEU A 25 16.34 6.11 0.01
CA LEU A 25 16.68 7.48 0.39
C LEU A 25 17.86 7.54 1.39
N THR A 26 18.06 6.50 2.18
CA THR A 26 19.09 6.43 3.22
C THR A 26 20.39 5.78 2.73
N VAL A 27 20.32 4.90 1.72
CA VAL A 27 21.47 4.18 1.17
C VAL A 27 21.81 4.72 -0.22
N THR A 28 22.93 5.44 -0.33
CA THR A 28 23.38 6.10 -1.56
C THR A 28 23.77 5.14 -2.69
N THR A 29 24.00 3.86 -2.37
CA THR A 29 24.30 2.80 -3.33
C THR A 29 23.07 1.96 -3.70
N ALA A 30 21.88 2.32 -3.21
CA ALA A 30 20.65 1.62 -3.55
C ALA A 30 20.35 1.75 -5.05
N SER A 31 19.91 0.65 -5.67
CA SER A 31 19.56 0.64 -7.08
C SER A 31 18.29 1.46 -7.33
N ILE A 32 18.28 2.21 -8.45
CA ILE A 32 17.08 2.90 -8.95
C ILE A 32 15.89 1.94 -9.13
N TYR A 33 16.15 0.66 -9.44
CA TYR A 33 15.09 -0.35 -9.57
C TYR A 33 14.42 -0.66 -8.22
N THR A 34 15.15 -0.59 -7.11
CA THR A 34 14.59 -0.73 -5.75
C THR A 34 13.65 0.43 -5.43
N GLN A 35 14.01 1.65 -5.85
CA GLN A 35 13.17 2.83 -5.68
C GLN A 35 11.88 2.71 -6.50
N ILE A 36 11.99 2.29 -7.78
CA ILE A 36 10.83 2.04 -8.65
C ILE A 36 9.90 0.98 -8.04
N LEU A 37 10.45 -0.13 -7.53
CA LEU A 37 9.68 -1.15 -6.83
C LEU A 37 8.98 -0.58 -5.60
N GLY A 38 9.67 0.23 -4.80
CA GLY A 38 9.07 0.92 -3.65
C GLY A 38 7.84 1.76 -4.05
N ILE A 39 7.94 2.55 -5.12
CA ILE A 39 6.83 3.35 -5.64
C ILE A 39 5.66 2.46 -6.09
N ILE A 40 5.93 1.39 -6.85
CA ILE A 40 4.89 0.47 -7.35
C ILE A 40 4.14 -0.16 -6.18
N PHE A 41 4.85 -0.67 -5.17
CA PHE A 41 4.23 -1.29 -3.98
C PHE A 41 3.35 -0.29 -3.23
N LEU A 42 3.84 0.95 -3.05
CA LEU A 42 3.09 2.01 -2.40
C LEU A 42 1.82 2.39 -3.17
N MET A 43 1.92 2.60 -4.48
CA MET A 43 0.77 2.97 -5.30
C MET A 43 -0.27 1.85 -5.38
N VAL A 44 0.17 0.60 -5.55
CA VAL A 44 -0.74 -0.55 -5.58
C VAL A 44 -1.44 -0.74 -4.23
N GLY A 45 -0.70 -0.64 -3.13
CA GLY A 45 -1.27 -0.72 -1.78
C GLY A 45 -2.28 0.39 -1.52
N ALA A 46 -1.91 1.64 -1.81
CA ALA A 46 -2.76 2.81 -1.64
C ALA A 46 -4.03 2.73 -2.51
N TYR A 47 -3.90 2.40 -3.80
CA TYR A 47 -5.05 2.24 -4.70
C TYR A 47 -6.06 1.21 -4.18
N ARG A 48 -5.56 0.04 -3.73
CA ARG A 48 -6.43 -1.02 -3.21
C ARG A 48 -7.10 -0.62 -1.89
N ALA A 49 -6.38 0.09 -1.03
CA ALA A 49 -6.95 0.64 0.21
C ALA A 49 -8.04 1.68 -0.09
N SER A 50 -7.75 2.65 -0.97
CA SER A 50 -8.72 3.68 -1.38
C SER A 50 -9.95 3.09 -2.06
N LYS A 51 -9.78 2.08 -2.92
CA LYS A 51 -10.90 1.37 -3.55
C LYS A 51 -11.77 0.68 -2.49
N HIS A 52 -11.15 0.02 -1.52
CA HIS A 52 -11.90 -0.66 -0.46
C HIS A 52 -12.70 0.34 0.39
N TRP A 53 -12.09 1.45 0.81
CA TRP A 53 -12.80 2.52 1.54
C TRP A 53 -13.91 3.18 0.72
N SER A 54 -13.71 3.34 -0.60
CA SER A 54 -14.75 3.87 -1.48
C SER A 54 -15.98 2.96 -1.57
N ILE A 55 -15.79 1.64 -1.53
CA ILE A 55 -16.89 0.67 -1.60
C ILE A 55 -17.70 0.69 -0.31
N HIS A 56 -17.03 0.74 0.84
CA HIS A 56 -17.66 0.66 2.17
C HIS A 56 -18.03 2.04 2.74
N LYS A 57 -18.05 3.08 1.88
CA LYS A 57 -18.21 4.46 2.33
C LYS A 57 -19.56 4.70 3.02
N ASN A 58 -20.60 4.02 2.54
CA ASN A 58 -21.99 4.26 2.94
C ASN A 58 -22.57 3.15 3.82
N ASP A 59 -21.76 2.17 4.26
CA ASP A 59 -22.25 1.04 5.06
C ASP A 59 -22.89 1.49 6.38
N HIS A 60 -22.56 2.70 6.85
CA HIS A 60 -23.14 3.34 8.02
C HIS A 60 -24.52 3.99 7.79
N LEU A 61 -25.02 4.01 6.56
CA LEU A 61 -26.33 4.56 6.19
C LEU A 61 -27.40 3.48 6.01
N ASP A 62 -26.99 2.21 5.96
CA ASP A 62 -27.86 1.04 5.79
C ASP A 62 -28.15 0.34 7.14
N GLU A 63 -27.75 0.95 8.27
CA GLU A 63 -28.13 0.60 9.67
C GLU A 63 -29.26 1.50 10.19
#